data_AF-A0AAU7E0N9-F1
#
_entry.id   AF-A0AAU7E0N9-F1
#
_cell.length_a   1.000
_cell.length_b   1.000
_cell.length_c   1.000
_cell.angle_alpha   90.00
_cell.angle_beta   90.00
_cell.angle_gamma   90.00
#
_symmetry.space_group_name_H-M   'P 1'
#
loop_
_entity.id
_entity.type
_entity.pdbx_description
1 polymer ?
#
loop_
_entity_poly.entity_id
_entity_poly.type
_entity_poly.pdbx_seq_one_letter_code
_entity_poly.pdbx_strand_id
1 'polypeptide(L)' 'MDVSVLLVFLGLIPLIGLVWLWLAALMDVIRTDIANSTDKLIWVCLIVFSSVLGSILWFAWGKGSVQARN' A
#
# COMPACT_ATOMS: atom_id res chain seq x y z
N MET A 1 -22.15 17.44 20.41
CA MET A 1 -20.94 16.67 20.13
C MET A 1 -19.77 17.55 20.53
N ASP A 2 -19.00 17.13 21.53
CA ASP A 2 -17.88 17.94 22.04
C ASP A 2 -16.75 18.04 21.02
N VAL A 3 -16.06 19.17 20.99
CA VAL A 3 -14.99 19.48 20.02
C VAL A 3 -13.88 18.43 20.04
N SER A 4 -13.60 17.88 21.24
CA SER A 4 -12.65 16.78 21.44
C SER A 4 -13.03 15.53 20.64
N VAL A 5 -14.32 15.22 20.55
CA VAL A 5 -14.81 14.05 19.79
C VAL A 5 -14.59 14.26 18.29
N LEU A 6 -14.84 15.47 17.78
CA LEU A 6 -14.58 15.79 16.37
C LEU A 6 -13.09 15.68 16.00
N LEU A 7 -12.19 16.13 16.88
CA LEU A 7 -10.74 16.00 16.66
C LEU A 7 -10.29 14.53 16.61
N VAL A 8 -10.88 13.67 17.44
CA VAL A 8 -10.58 12.23 17.45
C VAL A 8 -11.01 11.58 16.13
N PHE A 9 -12.22 11.88 15.63
CA PHE A 9 -12.67 11.35 14.34
C PHE A 9 -11.84 11.88 13.16
N LEU A 10 -11.49 13.17 13.17
CA LEU A 10 -10.68 13.79 12.12
C LEU A 10 -9.28 13.14 12.02
N GLY A 11 -8.71 12.69 13.14
CA GLY A 11 -7.41 12.02 13.18
C GLY A 11 -7.46 10.52 12.91
N LEU A 12 -8.40 9.79 13.53
CA LEU A 12 -8.42 8.32 13.49
C LEU A 12 -8.87 7.76 12.14
N ILE A 13 -9.86 8.38 11.50
CA ILE A 13 -10.41 7.91 10.21
C ILE A 13 -9.33 7.86 9.11
N PRO A 14 -8.55 8.93 8.85
CA PRO A 14 -7.50 8.87 7.84
C PRO A 14 -6.36 7.92 8.23
N LEU A 15 -6.06 7.78 9.53
CA LEU A 15 -5.04 6.83 10.01
C LEU A 15 -5.40 5.39 9.67
N ILE A 16 -6.66 5.01 9.92
CA ILE A 16 -7.20 3.68 9.57
C ILE A 16 -7.18 3.50 8.05
N GLY A 17 -7.55 4.53 7.28
CA GLY A 17 -7.50 4.49 5.82
C GLY A 17 -6.09 4.25 5.28
N LEU A 18 -5.07 4.89 5.87
CA LEU A 18 -3.66 4.71 5.52
C LEU A 18 -3.17 3.28 5.78
N VAL A 19 -3.50 2.73 6.96
CA VAL A 19 -3.15 1.33 7.30
C VAL A 19 -3.86 0.36 6.36
N TRP A 20 -5.13 0.61 6.05
CA TRP A 20 -5.90 -0.21 5.11
C TRP A 20 -5.29 -0.20 3.70
N LEU A 21 -4.89 0.97 3.20
CA LEU A 21 -4.25 1.12 1.89
C LEU A 21 -2.92 0.37 1.83
N TRP A 22 -2.12 0.47 2.90
CA TRP A 22 -0.86 -0.26 3.02
C TRP A 22 -1.06 -1.78 2.95
N LEU A 23 -2.00 -2.32 3.75
CA LEU A 23 -2.33 -3.74 3.73
C LEU A 23 -2.89 -4.18 2.36
N ALA A 24 -3.73 -3.35 1.74
CA ALA A 24 -4.27 -3.63 0.42
C ALA A 24 -3.17 -3.73 -0.64
N ALA A 25 -2.19 -2.82 -0.63
CA ALA A 25 -1.05 -2.88 -1.55
C ALA A 25 -0.20 -4.15 -1.33
N LEU A 26 0.06 -4.50 -0.08
CA LEU A 26 0.83 -5.70 0.26
C LEU A 26 0.11 -6.97 -0.22
N MET A 27 -1.20 -7.06 0.03
CA MET A 27 -2.03 -8.18 -0.45
C MET A 27 -2.07 -8.24 -1.98
N ASP A 28 -2.17 -7.10 -2.66
CA ASP A 28 -2.19 -7.03 -4.12
C ASP A 28 -0.85 -7.49 -4.73
N VAL A 29 0.29 -7.06 -4.16
CA VAL A 29 1.63 -7.57 -4.56
C VAL A 29 1.76 -9.07 -4.40
N ILE A 30 1.31 -9.61 -3.25
CA ILE A 30 1.45 -11.04 -2.96
C ILE A 30 0.55 -11.87 -3.89
N ARG A 31 -0.64 -11.38 -4.21
CA ARG A 31 -1.58 -12.04 -5.13
C ARG A 31 -1.23 -11.88 -6.60
N THR A 32 -0.49 -10.84 -6.96
CA THR A 32 -0.03 -10.64 -8.32
C THR A 32 0.97 -11.75 -8.66
N ASP A 33 0.71 -12.41 -9.79
CA ASP A 33 1.62 -13.41 -10.34
C ASP A 33 2.73 -12.67 -11.09
N ILE A 34 3.94 -12.74 -10.53
CA ILE A 34 5.11 -12.00 -11.03
C ILE A 34 6.10 -13.07 -11.46
N ALA A 35 6.42 -13.15 -12.77
CA ALA A 35 7.30 -14.20 -13.27
C ALA A 35 8.69 -14.14 -12.63
N ASN A 36 9.15 -12.92 -12.27
CA ASN A 36 10.42 -12.71 -11.60
C ASN A 36 10.24 -12.60 -10.08
N SER A 37 10.70 -13.64 -9.35
CA SER A 37 10.65 -13.68 -7.88
C SER A 37 11.43 -12.54 -7.21
N THR A 38 12.48 -12.03 -7.86
CA THR A 38 13.27 -10.89 -7.36
C THR A 38 12.48 -9.60 -7.41
N ASP A 39 11.74 -9.34 -8.49
CA ASP A 39 10.91 -8.14 -8.64
C ASP A 39 9.79 -8.12 -7.58
N LYS A 40 9.21 -9.28 -7.29
CA LYS A 40 8.23 -9.44 -6.21
C LYS A 40 8.82 -9.08 -4.85
N LEU A 41 10.02 -9.57 -4.56
CA LEU A 41 10.70 -9.32 -3.29
C LEU A 41 11.03 -7.84 -3.10
N ILE A 42 11.49 -7.16 -4.17
CA ILE A 42 11.76 -5.72 -4.16
C ILE A 42 10.48 -4.95 -3.84
N TRP A 43 9.37 -5.25 -4.50
CA TRP A 43 8.09 -4.58 -4.25
C TRP A 43 7.55 -4.78 -2.85
N VAL A 44 7.60 -6.01 -2.32
CA VAL A 44 7.22 -6.28 -0.92
C VAL A 44 8.11 -5.46 0.03
N CYS A 45 9.43 -5.46 -0.20
CA CYS A 45 10.38 -4.71 0.63
C CYS A 45 10.07 -3.20 0.58
N LEU A 46 9.81 -2.66 -0.61
CA LEU A 46 9.45 -1.24 -0.81
C LEU A 46 8.16 -0.87 -0.06
N ILE A 47 7.12 -1.69 -0.15
CA ILE A 47 5.85 -1.48 0.57
C ILE A 47 6.07 -1.57 2.08
N VAL A 48 6.84 -2.54 2.57
CA VAL A 48 7.06 -2.70 4.02
C VAL A 48 7.92 -1.57 4.59
N PHE A 49 9.06 -1.26 3.98
CA PHE A 49 9.98 -0.23 4.48
C PHE A 49 9.48 1.19 4.26
N SER A 50 8.82 1.46 3.14
CA SER A 50 8.32 2.79 2.80
C SER A 50 6.86 3.02 3.24
N SER A 51 6.18 1.96 3.69
CA SER A 51 4.78 1.96 4.14
C SER A 51 3.85 2.65 3.14
N VAL A 52 3.45 3.89 3.44
CA VAL A 52 2.51 4.68 2.65
C VAL A 52 3.05 4.96 1.25
N LEU A 53 4.30 5.42 1.14
CA LEU A 53 4.90 5.76 -0.15
C LEU A 53 5.03 4.52 -1.05
N GLY A 54 5.44 3.39 -0.47
CA GLY A 54 5.54 2.12 -1.20
C GLY A 54 4.17 1.63 -1.70
N SER A 55 3.13 1.75 -0.89
CA SER A 55 1.76 1.38 -1.28
C SER A 55 1.20 2.25 -2.41
N ILE A 56 1.44 3.56 -2.35
CA ILE A 56 1.05 4.50 -3.42
C ILE A 56 1.81 4.18 -4.70
N LEU A 57 3.12 3.92 -4.61
CA LEU A 57 3.95 3.62 -5.78
C LEU A 57 3.53 2.30 -6.45
N TRP A 58 3.12 1.30 -5.67
CA TRP A 58 2.60 0.04 -6.21
C TRP A 58 1.36 0.26 -7.05
N PHE A 59 0.37 1.00 -6.52
CA PHE A 59 -0.87 1.25 -7.25
C PHE A 59 -0.71 2.24 -8.41
N ALA A 60 0.17 3.23 -8.28
CA ALA A 60 0.38 4.24 -9.31
C ALA A 60 1.21 3.70 -10.50
N TRP A 61 2.23 2.89 -10.25
CA TRP A 61 3.14 2.42 -11.29
C TRP A 61 3.51 0.95 -11.19
N GLY A 62 3.76 0.43 -9.99
CA GLY A 62 4.31 -0.92 -9.81
C GLY A 62 3.50 -2.04 -10.42
N LYS A 63 2.17 -1.98 -10.25
CA LYS A 63 1.25 -2.95 -10.84
C LYS A 63 1.36 -3.00 -12.36
N GLY A 64 1.39 -1.83 -13.01
CA GLY A 64 1.47 -1.73 -14.47
C GLY A 64 2.83 -2.15 -15.02
N SER A 65 3.93 -1.78 -14.34
CA SER A 65 5.28 -2.11 -14.80
C SER A 65 5.60 -3.59 -14.69
N VAL A 66 5.09 -4.26 -13.65
CA VAL A 66 5.26 -5.70 -13.48
C VAL A 66 4.39 -6.49 -14.46
N GLN A 67 3.13 -6.09 -14.66
CA GLN A 67 2.22 -6.78 -15.58
C GLN A 67 2.71 -6.72 -17.03
N ALA A 68 3.33 -5.61 -17.44
CA ALA A 68 3.85 -5.43 -18.80
C ALA A 68 5.08 -6.30 -19.14
N ARG A 69 5.69 -6.95 -18.15
CA ARG A 69 6.88 -7.82 -18.30
C ARG A 69 6.57 -9.30 -18.35
N ASN A 70 5.32 -9.69 -18.07
CA ASN A 70 4.81 -11.06 -18.17
C ASN A 70 4.04 -11.23 -19.49
#